data_AF-A0AAN6MPP6-F1
#
_entry.id   AF-A0AAN6MPP6-F1
#
_cell.length_a   1.000
_cell.length_b   1.000
_cell.length_c   1.000
_cell.angle_alpha   90.00
_cell.angle_beta   90.00
_cell.angle_gamma   90.00
#
_symmetry.space_group_name_H-M   'P 1'
#
loop_
_entity.id
_entity.type
_entity.pdbx_description
1 polymer ?
#
loop_
_entity_poly.entity_id
_entity_poly.type
_entity_poly.pdbx_seq_one_letter_code
_entity_poly.pdbx_strand_id
1 'polypeptide(L)'
;MPNQKKRRATQAAELTFKEYKLVAIDGLKDLFRAQQRDKVYRHGLWVHYLPHDLLWCGEGRLTRDVPAETGIPSWSWAGSTGTIEFRYGVFGDPENTCDNIDYSTSREKYLIIRSSIRQVDSIRVPLRCRAYCYDDLMKMGGLYDDYKESDIEVTSIPDFLVAVRPAEGGLAVFDNFDAPKEIYCLSLLREKVGEWFANSKEQHFPWVLLLGRGKWGAAGQSDNAFERVGWGRVLVPSWLEEQPAVDVILK
;
A
#
# COMPACT_ATOMS: atom_id res chain seq x y z
N MET A 1 -28.12 4.47 -0.17
CA MET A 1 -26.69 4.10 -0.24
C MET A 1 -26.47 3.29 -1.52
N PRO A 2 -25.59 3.73 -2.44
CA PRO A 2 -25.36 2.99 -3.67
C PRO A 2 -24.56 1.72 -3.38
N ASN A 3 -24.95 0.59 -3.98
CA ASN A 3 -24.29 -0.70 -3.88
C ASN A 3 -22.78 -0.58 -4.18
N GLN A 4 -21.94 -0.59 -3.15
CA GLN A 4 -20.48 -0.63 -3.32
C GLN A 4 -20.07 -2.04 -3.78
N LYS A 5 -19.85 -2.17 -5.09
CA LYS A 5 -19.40 -3.41 -5.73
C LYS A 5 -17.94 -3.66 -5.39
N LYS A 6 -17.63 -4.75 -4.66
CA LYS A 6 -16.26 -5.27 -4.53
C LYS A 6 -15.70 -5.52 -5.95
N ARG A 7 -14.58 -4.88 -6.30
CA ARG A 7 -13.84 -5.16 -7.55
C ARG A 7 -12.81 -6.22 -7.24
N ARG A 8 -13.04 -7.44 -7.73
CA ARG A 8 -12.05 -8.52 -7.73
C ARG A 8 -11.43 -8.61 -9.11
N ALA A 9 -10.11 -8.54 -9.17
CA ALA A 9 -9.37 -8.88 -10.39
C ALA A 9 -9.04 -10.37 -10.31
N THR A 10 -9.94 -11.22 -10.77
CA THR A 10 -9.74 -12.67 -10.72
C THR A 10 -8.75 -13.10 -11.79
N GLN A 11 -7.65 -13.73 -11.38
CA GLN A 11 -6.60 -14.29 -12.22
C GLN A 11 -7.04 -15.65 -12.84
N ALA A 12 -8.27 -15.74 -13.35
CA ALA A 12 -8.92 -17.00 -13.73
C ALA A 12 -8.47 -17.58 -15.09
N ALA A 13 -7.62 -16.86 -15.83
CA ALA A 13 -6.85 -17.45 -16.91
C ALA A 13 -5.41 -17.58 -16.43
N GLU A 14 -4.89 -18.80 -16.34
CA GLU A 14 -3.46 -19.07 -16.32
C GLU A 14 -2.87 -18.49 -17.62
N LEU A 15 -2.62 -17.18 -17.63
CA LEU A 15 -1.92 -16.53 -18.71
C LEU A 15 -0.54 -17.20 -18.79
N THR A 16 -0.28 -17.86 -19.92
CA THR A 16 0.85 -18.78 -20.09
C THR A 16 2.20 -18.11 -19.80
N PHE A 17 2.28 -16.76 -19.89
CA PHE A 17 3.44 -16.00 -19.42
C PHE A 17 3.03 -14.67 -18.78
N LYS A 18 3.70 -14.30 -17.67
CA LYS A 18 3.40 -13.11 -16.86
C LYS A 18 3.73 -11.80 -17.56
N GLU A 19 4.71 -11.81 -18.45
CA GLU A 19 5.06 -10.68 -19.32
C GLU A 19 3.87 -10.23 -20.18
N TYR A 20 2.98 -11.17 -20.56
CA TYR A 20 1.76 -10.85 -21.30
C TYR A 20 0.62 -10.35 -20.42
N LYS A 21 0.74 -10.39 -19.09
CA LYS A 21 -0.31 -9.90 -18.18
C LYS A 21 -0.56 -8.42 -18.39
N LEU A 22 0.50 -7.62 -18.48
CA LEU A 22 0.37 -6.20 -18.80
C LEU A 22 -0.20 -5.98 -20.20
N VAL A 23 0.28 -6.72 -21.20
CA VAL A 23 -0.23 -6.59 -22.58
C VAL A 23 -1.72 -6.96 -22.67
N ALA A 24 -2.15 -8.02 -22.00
CA ALA A 24 -3.54 -8.45 -21.97
C ALA A 24 -4.42 -7.41 -21.28
N ILE A 25 -4.00 -6.90 -20.13
CA ILE A 25 -4.72 -5.85 -19.39
C ILE A 25 -4.72 -4.53 -20.18
N ASP A 26 -3.61 -4.18 -20.83
CA ASP A 26 -3.48 -2.97 -21.64
C ASP A 26 -4.38 -3.06 -22.88
N GLY A 27 -4.54 -4.24 -23.47
CA GLY A 27 -5.53 -4.50 -24.53
C GLY A 27 -6.99 -4.38 -24.03
N LEU A 28 -7.24 -4.74 -22.77
CA LEU A 28 -8.56 -4.53 -22.14
C LEU A 28 -8.82 -3.06 -21.80
N LYS A 29 -7.79 -2.20 -21.72
CA LYS A 29 -7.97 -0.78 -21.36
C LYS A 29 -8.92 -0.09 -22.32
N ASP A 30 -8.87 -0.40 -23.61
CA ASP A 30 -9.68 0.29 -24.62
C ASP A 30 -11.16 -0.08 -24.49
N LEU A 31 -11.45 -1.33 -24.09
CA LEU A 31 -12.80 -1.76 -23.72
C LEU A 31 -13.32 -0.99 -22.51
N PHE A 32 -12.47 -0.75 -21.50
CA PHE A 32 -12.85 0.05 -20.34
C PHE A 32 -12.93 1.55 -20.64
N ARG A 33 -12.09 2.09 -21.53
CA ARG A 33 -12.13 3.50 -21.96
C ARG A 33 -13.44 3.84 -22.65
N ALA A 34 -14.06 2.90 -23.37
CA ALA A 34 -15.39 3.10 -23.92
C ALA A 34 -16.43 3.47 -22.85
N GLN A 35 -16.28 2.93 -21.64
CA GLN A 35 -17.14 3.21 -20.48
C GLN A 35 -16.60 4.34 -19.57
N GLN A 36 -15.31 4.67 -19.66
CA GLN A 36 -14.62 5.61 -18.77
C GLN A 36 -13.69 6.54 -19.56
N ARG A 37 -14.29 7.36 -20.43
CA ARG A 37 -13.57 8.13 -21.48
C ARG A 37 -12.46 9.04 -20.95
N ASP A 38 -12.63 9.56 -19.74
CA ASP A 38 -11.71 10.54 -19.15
C ASP A 38 -10.73 9.93 -18.14
N LYS A 39 -10.75 8.61 -17.93
CA LYS A 39 -9.88 7.96 -16.96
C LYS A 39 -8.63 7.39 -17.61
N VAL A 40 -7.50 7.71 -17.00
CA VAL A 40 -6.19 7.23 -17.43
C VAL A 40 -5.88 5.91 -16.71
N TYR A 41 -5.57 4.88 -17.48
CA TYR A 41 -5.10 3.59 -16.98
C TYR A 41 -3.60 3.45 -17.20
N ARG A 42 -2.85 3.11 -16.14
CA ARG A 42 -1.39 2.95 -16.19
C ARG A 42 -0.95 1.81 -15.28
N HIS A 43 -0.18 0.87 -15.84
CA HIS A 43 0.47 -0.23 -15.10
C HIS A 43 -0.46 -0.91 -14.09
N GLY A 44 -1.65 -1.32 -14.51
CA GLY A 44 -2.59 -1.99 -13.62
C GLY A 44 -3.56 -1.07 -12.89
N LEU A 45 -3.26 0.23 -12.75
CA LEU A 45 -4.02 1.16 -11.91
C LEU A 45 -4.79 2.20 -12.71
N TRP A 46 -5.90 2.64 -12.14
CA TRP A 46 -6.65 3.77 -12.63
C TRP A 46 -6.17 5.02 -11.90
N VAL A 47 -5.51 5.90 -12.63
CA VAL A 47 -4.84 7.06 -12.05
C VAL A 47 -5.80 7.98 -11.29
N HIS A 48 -7.04 8.09 -11.76
CA HIS A 48 -8.09 8.88 -11.10
C HIS A 48 -8.52 8.33 -9.73
N TYR A 49 -8.22 7.07 -9.42
CA TYR A 49 -8.49 6.48 -8.12
C TYR A 49 -7.27 6.48 -7.19
N LEU A 50 -6.18 7.13 -7.58
CA LEU A 50 -5.07 7.36 -6.66
C LEU A 50 -5.49 8.37 -5.57
N PRO A 51 -5.03 8.19 -4.32
CA PRO A 51 -4.06 7.17 -3.90
C PRO A 51 -4.67 5.82 -3.48
N HIS A 52 -6.00 5.67 -3.45
CA HIS A 52 -6.67 4.43 -3.02
C HIS A 52 -6.19 3.19 -3.77
N ASP A 53 -5.98 3.33 -5.08
CA ASP A 53 -5.47 2.26 -5.93
C ASP A 53 -4.09 1.77 -5.48
N LEU A 54 -3.27 2.58 -4.79
CA LEU A 54 -1.98 2.16 -4.24
C LEU A 54 -2.10 1.33 -2.96
N LEU A 55 -3.28 1.18 -2.38
CA LEU A 55 -3.51 0.31 -1.22
C LEU A 55 -4.07 -1.06 -1.65
N TRP A 56 -3.82 -1.48 -2.89
CA TRP A 56 -4.10 -2.86 -3.30
C TRP A 56 -3.36 -3.85 -2.39
N CYS A 57 -3.99 -4.99 -2.12
CA CYS A 57 -3.42 -6.04 -1.27
C CYS A 57 -3.63 -7.42 -1.88
N GLY A 58 -2.97 -8.44 -1.32
CA GLY A 58 -3.25 -9.82 -1.67
C GLY A 58 -4.53 -10.35 -1.01
N GLU A 59 -5.07 -11.46 -1.51
CA GLU A 59 -5.89 -12.41 -0.70
C GLU A 59 -4.99 -13.51 -0.09
N GLY A 60 -3.70 -13.50 -0.44
CA GLY A 60 -2.68 -14.45 -0.08
C GLY A 60 -1.29 -13.82 -0.17
N ARG A 61 -0.25 -14.65 0.03
CA ARG A 61 1.13 -14.24 -0.25
C ARG A 61 1.24 -13.79 -1.69
N LEU A 62 1.75 -12.58 -1.89
CA LEU A 62 2.14 -12.11 -3.20
C LEU A 62 3.59 -12.47 -3.46
N THR A 63 3.88 -12.83 -4.70
CA THR A 63 5.26 -13.01 -5.16
C THR A 63 5.48 -12.05 -6.30
N ARG A 64 6.45 -11.14 -6.13
CA ARG A 64 6.93 -10.33 -7.23
C ARG A 64 7.99 -11.12 -7.97
N ASP A 65 7.60 -11.74 -9.07
CA ASP A 65 8.48 -12.54 -9.92
C ASP A 65 8.76 -11.88 -11.28
N VAL A 66 8.54 -10.57 -11.28
CA VAL A 66 9.14 -9.52 -12.07
C VAL A 66 10.66 -9.48 -12.21
N PRO A 67 11.35 -9.86 -13.31
CA PRO A 67 12.74 -9.42 -13.46
C PRO A 67 12.79 -7.89 -13.39
N ALA A 68 13.75 -7.33 -12.65
CA ALA A 68 13.86 -5.88 -12.48
C ALA A 68 14.05 -5.15 -13.83
N GLU A 69 14.59 -5.88 -14.81
CA GLU A 69 14.87 -5.46 -16.18
C GLU A 69 13.60 -5.26 -17.01
N THR A 70 12.49 -5.94 -16.66
CA THR A 70 11.20 -5.76 -17.36
C THR A 70 10.69 -4.33 -17.27
N GLY A 71 11.13 -3.58 -16.27
CA GLY A 71 10.73 -2.18 -16.07
C GLY A 71 9.28 -2.01 -15.65
N ILE A 72 8.64 -3.07 -15.15
CA ILE A 72 7.33 -2.98 -14.52
C ILE A 72 7.49 -2.29 -13.16
N PRO A 73 6.72 -1.22 -12.89
CA PRO A 73 6.88 -0.48 -11.64
C PRO A 73 6.57 -1.28 -10.38
N SER A 74 7.25 -1.00 -9.26
CA SER A 74 7.00 -1.68 -7.97
C SER A 74 5.60 -1.39 -7.42
N TRP A 75 5.08 -0.19 -7.68
CA TRP A 75 3.71 0.21 -7.32
C TRP A 75 2.63 -0.45 -8.18
N SER A 76 3.00 -1.13 -9.27
CA SER A 76 2.10 -1.92 -10.11
C SER A 76 1.86 -3.30 -9.52
N TRP A 77 0.59 -3.63 -9.23
CA TRP A 77 0.18 -5.00 -8.89
C TRP A 77 0.34 -5.98 -10.05
N ALA A 78 0.45 -5.48 -11.29
CA ALA A 78 0.56 -6.34 -12.46
C ALA A 78 1.88 -7.12 -12.48
N GLY A 79 2.93 -6.60 -11.82
CA GLY A 79 4.20 -7.30 -11.61
C GLY A 79 4.16 -8.37 -10.51
N SER A 80 3.02 -8.54 -9.84
CA SER A 80 2.83 -9.50 -8.75
C SER A 80 1.98 -10.70 -9.19
N THR A 81 2.30 -11.86 -8.60
CA THR A 81 1.56 -13.12 -8.71
C THR A 81 0.75 -13.35 -7.45
N GLY A 82 -0.51 -13.76 -7.61
CA GLY A 82 -1.48 -13.95 -6.55
C GLY A 82 -2.77 -13.16 -6.81
N THR A 83 -3.81 -13.43 -6.02
CA THR A 83 -5.07 -12.69 -6.09
C THR A 83 -4.88 -11.28 -5.53
N ILE A 84 -5.25 -10.27 -6.33
CA ILE A 84 -5.20 -8.86 -5.94
C ILE A 84 -6.60 -8.37 -5.57
N GLU A 85 -6.71 -7.68 -4.45
CA GLU A 85 -7.94 -7.04 -3.99
C GLU A 85 -7.77 -5.52 -3.87
N PHE A 86 -8.81 -4.80 -4.25
CA PHE A 86 -8.94 -3.36 -4.03
C PHE A 86 -10.08 -3.10 -3.05
N ARG A 87 -9.82 -2.33 -2.00
CA ARG A 87 -10.74 -2.13 -0.88
C ARG A 87 -11.32 -0.70 -0.87
N TYR A 88 -12.02 -0.31 -1.93
CA TYR A 88 -12.62 1.03 -2.03
C TYR A 88 -13.77 1.30 -1.05
N GLY A 89 -14.53 0.26 -0.66
CA GLY A 89 -15.72 0.42 0.19
C GLY A 89 -15.46 0.31 1.68
N VAL A 90 -14.19 0.35 2.04
CA VAL A 90 -13.73 -0.21 3.30
C VAL A 90 -13.16 0.87 4.21
N PHE A 91 -12.55 1.89 3.61
CA PHE A 91 -12.04 3.05 4.31
C PHE A 91 -13.13 4.10 4.62
N GLY A 92 -14.41 3.76 4.41
CA GLY A 92 -15.52 4.71 4.47
C GLY A 92 -15.35 5.81 3.42
N ASP A 93 -15.34 7.06 3.88
CA ASP A 93 -15.00 8.25 3.08
C ASP A 93 -13.66 8.82 3.59
N PRO A 94 -12.52 8.19 3.28
CA PRO A 94 -11.24 8.62 3.82
C PRO A 94 -10.81 9.94 3.18
N GLU A 95 -10.09 10.76 3.95
CA GLU A 95 -9.49 11.99 3.46
C GLU A 95 -8.17 11.69 2.76
N ASN A 96 -7.90 12.33 1.62
CA ASN A 96 -6.60 12.20 0.96
C ASN A 96 -5.54 13.02 1.73
N THR A 97 -4.39 12.42 2.01
CA THR A 97 -3.25 13.10 2.67
C THR A 97 -2.11 13.45 1.72
N CYS A 98 -2.18 12.99 0.47
CA CYS A 98 -1.16 13.26 -0.52
C CYS A 98 -1.68 14.16 -1.65
N ASP A 99 -0.77 14.96 -2.18
CA ASP A 99 -1.04 15.93 -3.23
C ASP A 99 -0.12 15.70 -4.44
N ASN A 100 -0.38 16.43 -5.52
CA ASN A 100 0.47 16.51 -6.71
C ASN A 100 0.93 15.14 -7.23
N ILE A 101 0.00 14.18 -7.31
CA ILE A 101 0.28 12.87 -7.88
C ILE A 101 0.55 13.02 -9.39
N ASP A 102 1.84 13.04 -9.77
CA ASP A 102 2.28 13.17 -11.14
C ASP A 102 2.68 11.80 -11.72
N TYR A 103 2.10 11.51 -12.87
CA TYR A 103 2.24 10.28 -13.65
C TYR A 103 2.59 10.58 -15.12
N SER A 104 3.30 11.71 -15.35
CA SER A 104 3.70 12.22 -16.66
C SER A 104 4.20 11.14 -17.61
N THR A 105 3.74 11.23 -18.87
CA THR A 105 4.10 10.30 -19.96
C THR A 105 5.58 10.31 -20.30
N SER A 106 6.31 11.37 -19.97
CA SER A 106 7.76 11.44 -20.15
C SER A 106 8.53 10.47 -19.22
N ARG A 107 7.87 10.01 -18.17
CA ARG A 107 8.42 9.21 -17.07
C ARG A 107 7.54 7.99 -16.81
N GLU A 108 7.20 7.24 -17.86
CA GLU A 108 6.14 6.20 -17.83
C GLU A 108 6.23 5.17 -16.69
N LYS A 109 7.39 4.99 -16.07
CA LYS A 109 7.62 4.03 -14.97
C LYS A 109 7.60 4.66 -13.57
N TYR A 110 7.60 5.99 -13.50
CA TYR A 110 7.68 6.71 -12.25
C TYR A 110 6.32 7.29 -11.88
N LEU A 111 6.04 7.27 -10.58
CA LEU A 111 4.92 7.96 -9.97
C LEU A 111 5.48 8.90 -8.92
N ILE A 112 5.26 10.20 -9.07
CA ILE A 112 5.68 11.20 -8.10
C ILE A 112 4.48 11.52 -7.22
N ILE A 113 4.66 11.41 -5.91
CA ILE A 113 3.61 11.69 -4.92
C ILE A 113 4.18 12.67 -3.93
N ARG A 114 3.49 13.79 -3.69
CA ARG A 114 3.85 14.71 -2.63
C ARG A 114 3.13 14.33 -1.35
N SER A 115 3.86 13.87 -0.35
CA SER A 115 3.26 13.50 0.95
C SER A 115 4.29 13.49 2.08
N SER A 116 3.80 13.39 3.31
CA SER A 116 4.64 13.12 4.48
C SER A 116 5.18 11.69 4.42
N ILE A 117 6.49 11.57 4.54
CA ILE A 117 7.22 10.30 4.58
C ILE A 117 8.07 10.25 5.85
N ARG A 118 8.12 9.09 6.50
CA ARG A 118 8.98 8.89 7.67
C ARG A 118 9.61 7.51 7.67
N GLN A 119 10.89 7.43 8.04
CA GLN A 119 11.56 6.16 8.25
C GLN A 119 11.03 5.47 9.51
N VAL A 120 10.77 4.18 9.41
CA VAL A 120 10.37 3.31 10.53
C VAL A 120 11.58 3.12 11.45
N ASP A 121 11.42 3.43 12.73
CA ASP A 121 12.50 3.32 13.73
C ASP A 121 12.91 1.86 13.97
N SER A 122 11.92 0.98 14.13
CA SER A 122 12.15 -0.46 14.29
C SER A 122 10.93 -1.26 13.87
N ILE A 123 11.18 -2.50 13.47
CA ILE A 123 10.13 -3.46 13.12
C ILE A 123 10.17 -4.53 14.19
N ARG A 124 9.03 -4.78 14.84
CA ARG A 124 8.91 -5.91 15.74
C ARG A 124 8.41 -7.11 14.93
N VAL A 125 9.25 -8.14 14.88
CA VAL A 125 9.08 -9.42 14.17
C VAL A 125 9.35 -10.55 15.20
N PRO A 126 8.73 -11.75 15.19
CA PRO A 126 7.47 -12.25 14.60
C PRO A 126 6.57 -13.02 15.60
N LEU A 127 5.30 -13.31 15.29
CA LEU A 127 4.62 -14.52 15.83
C LEU A 127 3.68 -15.13 14.78
N ARG A 128 4.19 -16.13 14.05
CA ARG A 128 3.47 -17.08 13.16
C ARG A 128 2.19 -16.53 12.52
N CYS A 129 2.29 -15.80 11.40
CA CYS A 129 1.07 -15.39 10.74
C CYS A 129 1.03 -15.33 9.20
N ARG A 130 -0.22 -15.15 8.72
CA ARG A 130 -0.84 -15.39 7.41
C ARG A 130 -1.96 -14.37 7.15
N ALA A 131 -1.92 -13.19 7.77
CA ALA A 131 -2.91 -12.16 7.51
C ALA A 131 -2.60 -11.51 6.17
N TYR A 132 -3.14 -12.10 5.11
CA TYR A 132 -2.90 -11.64 3.75
C TYR A 132 -3.87 -10.54 3.33
N CYS A 133 -4.94 -10.30 4.11
CA CYS A 133 -6.07 -9.48 3.68
C CYS A 133 -6.43 -8.38 4.69
N TYR A 134 -7.14 -7.36 4.19
CA TYR A 134 -7.64 -6.23 4.98
C TYR A 134 -8.47 -6.62 6.21
N ASP A 135 -9.34 -7.64 6.07
CA ASP A 135 -10.30 -8.00 7.10
C ASP A 135 -9.59 -8.50 8.38
N ASP A 136 -8.37 -9.04 8.22
CA ASP A 136 -7.51 -9.45 9.33
C ASP A 136 -6.94 -8.22 10.05
N LEU A 137 -6.45 -7.22 9.30
CA LEU A 137 -5.87 -6.00 9.88
C LEU A 137 -6.89 -5.19 10.68
N MET A 138 -8.17 -5.19 10.29
CA MET A 138 -9.22 -4.48 11.03
C MET A 138 -9.63 -5.12 12.34
N LYS A 139 -9.74 -6.46 12.38
CA LYS A 139 -10.07 -7.19 13.61
C LYS A 139 -9.05 -6.88 14.72
N MET A 140 -7.82 -6.57 14.34
CA MET A 140 -6.72 -6.25 15.26
C MET A 140 -6.82 -4.87 15.90
N GLY A 141 -7.44 -3.88 15.22
CA GLY A 141 -7.58 -2.53 15.77
C GLY A 141 -8.37 -2.49 17.09
N GLY A 142 -9.31 -3.44 17.28
CA GLY A 142 -10.08 -3.57 18.52
C GLY A 142 -9.35 -4.32 19.64
N LEU A 143 -8.26 -5.03 19.32
CA LEU A 143 -7.47 -5.81 20.27
C LEU A 143 -6.16 -5.09 20.66
N TYR A 144 -5.90 -3.91 20.10
CA TYR A 144 -4.66 -3.16 20.28
C TYR A 144 -4.33 -2.90 21.77
N ASP A 145 -5.33 -2.52 22.56
CA ASP A 145 -5.16 -2.28 23.99
C ASP A 145 -4.82 -3.59 24.75
N ASP A 146 -5.39 -4.72 24.34
CA ASP A 146 -5.08 -6.04 24.90
C ASP A 146 -3.66 -6.51 24.50
N TYR A 147 -3.15 -6.10 23.33
CA TYR A 147 -1.81 -6.46 22.85
C TYR A 147 -0.69 -5.71 23.53
N LYS A 148 -0.90 -4.42 23.83
CA LYS A 148 0.13 -3.57 24.44
C LYS A 148 0.64 -4.12 25.77
N GLU A 149 -0.19 -4.91 26.47
CA GLU A 149 0.08 -5.39 27.83
C GLU A 149 0.26 -6.91 27.93
N SER A 150 0.15 -7.69 26.84
CA SER A 150 0.09 -9.15 26.92
C SER A 150 1.10 -9.90 26.06
N ASP A 151 1.64 -11.01 26.60
CA ASP A 151 2.54 -11.97 25.92
C ASP A 151 1.75 -12.98 25.02
N ILE A 152 0.58 -12.59 24.49
CA ILE A 152 -0.30 -13.54 23.80
C ILE A 152 0.29 -13.93 22.43
N GLU A 153 0.63 -15.22 22.28
CA GLU A 153 0.88 -15.85 20.98
C GLU A 153 -0.41 -15.95 20.16
N VAL A 154 -0.72 -14.92 19.37
CA VAL A 154 -1.83 -14.98 18.41
C VAL A 154 -1.32 -15.59 17.10
N THR A 155 -2.04 -16.60 16.59
CA THR A 155 -1.70 -17.34 15.35
C THR A 155 -2.30 -16.71 14.08
N SER A 156 -2.88 -15.51 14.22
CA SER A 156 -3.67 -14.78 13.20
C SER A 156 -3.39 -13.25 13.16
N ILE A 157 -2.16 -12.81 13.48
CA ILE A 157 -1.57 -11.44 13.45
C ILE A 157 -1.18 -10.92 12.02
N PRO A 158 -1.09 -9.61 11.74
CA PRO A 158 -0.32 -9.09 10.60
C PRO A 158 1.15 -9.52 10.63
N ASP A 159 1.84 -9.43 9.49
CA ASP A 159 3.22 -9.93 9.37
C ASP A 159 4.22 -9.18 10.27
N PHE A 160 3.96 -7.92 10.67
CA PHE A 160 4.78 -7.22 11.66
C PHE A 160 4.10 -5.98 12.26
N LEU A 161 4.60 -5.58 13.43
CA LEU A 161 4.24 -4.36 14.14
C LEU A 161 5.23 -3.24 13.78
N VAL A 162 4.73 -2.10 13.32
CA VAL A 162 5.55 -0.91 13.09
C VAL A 162 5.77 -0.26 14.44
N ALA A 163 7.00 -0.33 14.96
CA ALA A 163 7.35 0.28 16.23
C ALA A 163 7.86 1.69 16.00
N VAL A 164 7.20 2.63 16.68
CA VAL A 164 7.40 4.08 16.57
C VAL A 164 7.72 4.58 17.97
N ARG A 165 8.98 4.96 18.24
CA ARG A 165 9.49 5.33 19.59
C ARG A 165 8.45 5.92 20.58
N PRO A 166 8.50 5.58 21.87
CA PRO A 166 8.70 4.28 22.50
C PRO A 166 7.37 3.47 22.59
N ALA A 167 6.35 3.86 21.83
CA ALA A 167 5.04 3.24 21.83
C ALA A 167 4.84 2.37 20.58
N GLU A 168 3.82 1.54 20.57
CA GLU A 168 3.45 0.79 19.37
C GLU A 168 2.78 1.75 18.39
N GLY A 169 3.15 1.66 17.10
CA GLY A 169 2.96 2.76 16.14
C GLY A 169 2.02 2.46 14.99
N GLY A 170 1.81 1.18 14.65
CA GLY A 170 1.00 0.80 13.50
C GLY A 170 1.05 -0.69 13.17
N LEU A 171 0.16 -1.10 12.28
CA LEU A 171 0.03 -2.46 11.75
C LEU A 171 0.31 -2.42 10.24
N ALA A 172 1.13 -3.33 9.74
CA ALA A 172 1.44 -3.34 8.31
C ALA A 172 1.74 -4.74 7.77
N VAL A 173 1.74 -4.84 6.43
CA VAL A 173 1.92 -6.08 5.67
C VAL A 173 2.89 -5.82 4.53
N PHE A 174 3.87 -6.72 4.35
CA PHE A 174 4.77 -6.66 3.20
C PHE A 174 4.16 -7.38 2.00
N ASP A 175 4.49 -6.90 0.81
CA ASP A 175 4.15 -7.59 -0.43
C ASP A 175 4.96 -8.90 -0.59
N ASN A 176 6.12 -9.05 0.08
CA ASN A 176 6.96 -10.25 0.10
C ASN A 176 7.57 -10.50 1.49
N PHE A 177 8.08 -11.70 1.78
CA PHE A 177 8.61 -12.07 3.10
C PHE A 177 9.87 -11.32 3.53
N ASP A 178 10.70 -10.92 2.57
CA ASP A 178 11.97 -10.28 2.89
C ASP A 178 11.74 -8.79 3.13
N ALA A 179 11.63 -8.42 4.41
CA ALA A 179 11.62 -7.04 4.83
C ALA A 179 12.91 -6.34 4.36
N PRO A 180 12.83 -5.19 3.67
CA PRO A 180 14.02 -4.41 3.37
C PRO A 180 14.67 -3.90 4.67
N LYS A 181 15.98 -3.65 4.62
CA LYS A 181 16.75 -3.15 5.77
C LYS A 181 16.25 -1.81 6.29
N GLU A 182 15.77 -0.96 5.38
CA GLU A 182 15.22 0.35 5.68
C GLU A 182 13.82 0.45 5.12
N ILE A 183 12.90 0.92 5.96
CA ILE A 183 11.48 1.01 5.62
C ILE A 183 11.01 2.42 5.91
N TYR A 184 10.19 2.93 5.02
CA TYR A 184 9.58 4.24 5.12
C TYR A 184 8.08 4.10 4.98
N CYS A 185 7.33 4.86 5.76
CA CYS A 185 5.88 4.99 5.64
C CYS A 185 5.56 6.27 4.88
N LEU A 186 4.84 6.17 3.78
CA LEU A 186 4.30 7.30 3.02
C LEU A 186 2.80 7.43 3.31
N SER A 187 2.36 8.57 3.83
CA SER A 187 0.94 8.81 4.09
C SER A 187 0.15 8.90 2.78
N LEU A 188 -0.95 8.17 2.67
CA LEU A 188 -1.81 8.21 1.48
C LEU A 188 -3.24 8.68 1.80
N LEU A 189 -3.85 8.11 2.83
CA LEU A 189 -5.23 8.39 3.23
C LEU A 189 -5.33 8.55 4.74
N ARG A 190 -6.34 9.28 5.22
CA ARG A 190 -6.76 9.36 6.62
C ARG A 190 -8.15 8.77 6.76
N GLU A 191 -8.28 7.76 7.61
CA GLU A 191 -9.56 7.20 7.99
C GLU A 191 -9.98 7.77 9.34
N LYS A 192 -11.22 8.26 9.45
CA LYS A 192 -11.76 8.78 10.71
C LYS A 192 -11.93 7.65 11.72
N VAL A 193 -11.50 7.87 12.96
CA VAL A 193 -11.72 6.87 14.01
C VAL A 193 -13.21 6.75 14.31
N GLY A 194 -13.67 5.54 14.63
CA GLY A 194 -15.05 5.31 15.04
C GLY A 194 -15.41 6.05 16.33
N GLU A 195 -16.70 6.26 16.58
CA GLU A 195 -17.18 7.02 17.76
C GLU A 195 -16.68 6.46 19.11
N TRP A 196 -16.39 5.16 19.17
CA TRP A 196 -15.83 4.49 20.35
C TRP A 196 -14.41 4.99 20.69
N PHE A 197 -13.73 5.68 19.79
CA PHE A 197 -12.44 6.36 19.99
C PHE A 197 -12.56 7.88 20.18
N ALA A 198 -13.77 8.44 20.32
CA ALA A 198 -13.99 9.89 20.37
C ALA A 198 -13.17 10.63 21.45
N ASN A 199 -12.83 9.95 22.55
CA ASN A 199 -12.04 10.51 23.65
C ASN A 199 -10.51 10.40 23.46
N SER A 200 -10.04 9.78 22.37
CA SER A 200 -8.62 9.72 22.04
C SER A 200 -8.11 11.06 21.52
N LYS A 201 -6.83 11.34 21.73
CA LYS A 201 -6.15 12.46 21.09
C LYS A 201 -6.11 12.32 19.56
N GLU A 202 -6.07 11.08 19.10
CA GLU A 202 -5.96 10.74 17.67
C GLU A 202 -7.36 10.53 17.10
N GLN A 203 -7.75 11.40 16.17
CA GLN A 203 -9.10 11.43 15.57
C GLN A 203 -9.18 10.73 14.21
N HIS A 204 -8.02 10.36 13.65
CA HIS A 204 -7.90 9.66 12.37
C HIS A 204 -6.77 8.64 12.46
N PHE A 205 -6.74 7.68 11.54
CA PHE A 205 -5.60 6.77 11.35
C PHE A 205 -5.09 6.89 9.90
N PRO A 206 -3.80 7.21 9.69
CA PRO A 206 -3.24 7.24 8.36
C PRO A 206 -3.03 5.83 7.81
N TRP A 207 -3.54 5.61 6.61
CA TRP A 207 -3.16 4.50 5.75
C TRP A 207 -1.91 4.88 4.96
N VAL A 208 -0.93 3.98 5.00
CA VAL A 208 0.40 4.23 4.49
C VAL A 208 0.80 3.22 3.43
N LEU A 209 1.59 3.68 2.47
CA LEU A 209 2.38 2.81 1.62
C LEU A 209 3.72 2.56 2.30
N LEU A 210 4.15 1.30 2.33
CA LEU A 210 5.47 0.94 2.82
C LEU A 210 6.46 0.95 1.66
N LEU A 211 7.59 1.59 1.91
CA LEU A 211 8.60 1.88 0.92
C LEU A 211 9.96 1.36 1.37
N GLY A 212 10.69 0.74 0.45
CA GLY A 212 12.11 0.45 0.58
C GLY A 212 12.93 1.36 -0.34
N ARG A 213 14.19 1.64 0.02
CA ARG A 213 15.12 2.29 -0.92
C ARG A 213 15.41 1.33 -2.06
N GLY A 214 15.08 1.73 -3.29
CA GLY A 214 15.36 0.94 -4.49
C GLY A 214 16.86 0.84 -4.76
N LYS A 215 17.31 -0.25 -5.40
CA LYS A 215 18.69 -0.37 -5.89
C LYS A 215 18.79 0.38 -7.23
N TRP A 216 19.15 1.65 -7.17
CA TRP A 216 19.38 2.45 -8.38
C TRP A 216 20.78 2.19 -8.92
N GLY A 217 20.91 2.02 -10.25
CA GLY A 217 22.22 2.02 -10.90
C GLY A 217 22.94 3.34 -10.63
N ALA A 218 24.25 3.27 -10.43
CA ALA A 218 25.10 4.29 -9.79
C ALA A 218 25.15 5.72 -10.41
N ALA A 219 24.30 6.06 -11.37
CA ALA A 219 24.26 7.38 -12.00
C ALA A 219 22.89 8.04 -11.80
N GLY A 220 22.82 9.03 -10.89
CA GLY A 220 21.65 9.91 -10.74
C GLY A 220 20.65 9.52 -9.65
N GLN A 221 21.11 8.90 -8.56
CA GLN A 221 20.25 8.53 -7.42
C GLN A 221 19.64 9.80 -6.79
N SER A 222 18.33 9.99 -6.97
CA SER A 222 17.57 10.93 -6.15
C SER A 222 17.37 10.30 -4.77
N ASP A 223 17.64 11.05 -3.70
CA ASP A 223 17.42 10.59 -2.33
C ASP A 223 15.95 10.25 -2.04
N ASN A 224 15.03 10.70 -2.90
CA ASN A 224 13.60 10.49 -2.75
C ASN A 224 13.05 9.37 -3.64
N ALA A 225 13.90 8.44 -4.09
CA ALA A 225 13.48 7.34 -4.95
C ALA A 225 13.27 6.03 -4.19
N PHE A 226 12.07 5.46 -4.31
CA PHE A 226 11.62 4.33 -3.52
C PHE A 226 10.93 3.26 -4.36
N GLU A 227 10.90 2.05 -3.80
CA GLU A 227 10.10 0.93 -4.29
C GLU A 227 9.02 0.61 -3.25
N ARG A 228 7.82 0.31 -3.71
CA ARG A 228 6.77 -0.24 -2.87
C ARG A 228 7.19 -1.61 -2.36
N VAL A 229 7.02 -1.83 -1.06
CA VAL A 229 7.28 -3.11 -0.40
C VAL A 229 6.11 -3.60 0.44
N GLY A 230 5.03 -2.83 0.56
CA GLY A 230 3.87 -3.19 1.35
C GLY A 230 2.93 -2.02 1.61
N TRP A 231 2.04 -2.20 2.57
CA TRP A 231 1.04 -1.20 2.98
C TRP A 231 0.65 -1.43 4.43
N GLY A 232 0.02 -0.45 5.07
CA GLY A 232 -0.42 -0.60 6.46
C GLY A 232 -1.20 0.60 6.97
N ARG A 233 -1.42 0.60 8.28
CA ARG A 233 -2.10 1.65 9.03
C ARG A 233 -1.27 2.05 10.24
N VAL A 234 -1.07 3.36 10.41
CA VAL A 234 -0.38 3.95 11.56
C VAL A 234 -1.43 4.35 12.59
N LEU A 235 -1.21 3.96 13.85
CA LEU A 235 -2.11 4.22 14.98
C LEU A 235 -1.72 5.46 15.79
N VAL A 236 -0.56 6.04 15.49
CA VAL A 236 -0.06 7.30 16.06
C VAL A 236 0.15 8.31 14.93
N PRO A 237 -0.92 8.95 14.41
CA PRO A 237 -0.85 9.92 13.30
C PRO A 237 0.19 11.01 13.48
N SER A 238 0.29 11.57 14.68
CA SER A 238 1.24 12.62 15.04
C SER A 238 2.70 12.28 14.65
N TRP A 239 3.09 11.01 14.72
CA TRP A 239 4.41 10.56 14.29
C TRP A 239 4.66 10.80 12.79
N LEU A 240 3.68 10.57 11.94
CA LEU A 240 3.86 10.71 10.49
C LEU A 240 3.60 12.14 10.02
N GLU A 241 2.61 12.81 10.62
CA GLU A 241 2.05 14.08 10.14
C GLU A 241 2.88 15.31 10.51
N GLU A 242 3.75 15.22 11.52
CA GLU A 242 4.71 16.28 11.83
C GLU A 242 5.80 16.45 10.76
N GLN A 243 5.93 15.50 9.83
CA GLN A 243 6.91 15.57 8.77
C GLN A 243 6.44 16.48 7.63
N PRO A 244 7.31 17.36 7.10
CA PRO A 244 6.97 18.16 5.93
C PRO A 244 6.70 17.25 4.72
N ALA A 245 5.73 17.65 3.90
CA ALA A 245 5.45 16.93 2.66
C ALA A 245 6.60 17.11 1.66
N VAL A 246 7.07 16.00 1.10
CA VAL A 246 8.15 15.97 0.10
C VAL A 246 7.69 15.19 -1.13
N ASP A 247 8.33 15.45 -2.27
CA ASP A 247 8.06 14.71 -3.49
C ASP A 247 8.80 13.38 -3.43
N VAL A 248 8.02 12.29 -3.44
CA VAL A 248 8.47 10.90 -3.37
C VAL A 248 8.31 10.27 -4.73
N ILE A 249 9.39 9.68 -5.25
CA ILE A 249 9.43 9.06 -6.57
C ILE A 249 9.32 7.55 -6.40
N LEU A 250 8.15 6.99 -6.72
CA LEU A 250 7.94 5.55 -6.77
C LEU A 250 8.33 5.01 -8.14
N LYS A 251 9.20 4.01 -8.13
CA LYS A 251 9.61 3.30 -9.34
C LYS A 251 8.84 2.01 -9.54
#